data_AF-A0A4U6U7N1-F1
#
_entry.id   AF-A0A4U6U7N1-F1
#
_cell.length_a   1.000
_cell.length_b   1.000
_cell.length_c   1.000
_cell.angle_alpha   90.00
_cell.angle_beta   90.00
_cell.angle_gamma   90.00
#
_symmetry.space_group_name_H-M   'P 1'
#
loop_
_entity.id
_entity.type
_entity.pdbx_description
1 polymer ?
#
loop_
_entity_poly.entity_id
_entity_poly.type
_entity_poly.pdbx_seq_one_letter_code
_entity_poly.pdbx_strand_id
1 'polypeptide(L)'
;QENVTHLFFDCTVAKQVWVCIAECTDMPVINSFESVAALWLCEKKYRVFNMFSSAVLSAVLWGVWKLRNNLCFQNGRWLNLQQLWRSVIAMLKNWSLLCPVKDLEKYSERGFSLFLTFFIYF
;
A
#
# COMPACT_ATOMS: atom_id res chain seq x y z
N GLN A 1 10.89 -0.68 -21.53
CA GLN A 1 11.15 0.76 -21.32
C GLN A 1 10.44 1.16 -20.04
N GLU A 2 11.16 1.73 -19.07
CA GLU A 2 10.57 2.14 -17.79
C GLU A 2 9.88 3.50 -17.97
N ASN A 3 8.60 3.57 -17.63
CA ASN A 3 7.82 4.80 -17.53
C ASN A 3 6.97 4.73 -16.25
N VAL A 4 6.23 5.79 -15.93
CA VAL A 4 5.45 5.89 -14.69
C VAL A 4 4.41 4.76 -14.57
N THR A 5 3.69 4.45 -15.65
CA THR A 5 2.72 3.35 -15.69
C THR A 5 3.39 2.01 -15.48
N HIS A 6 4.51 1.77 -16.16
CA HIS A 6 5.27 0.54 -16.01
C HIS A 6 5.81 0.36 -14.59
N LEU A 7 6.35 1.43 -14.00
CA LEU A 7 6.86 1.40 -12.64
C LEU A 7 5.77 1.00 -11.64
N PHE A 8 4.59 1.62 -11.74
CA PHE A 8 3.54 1.43 -10.76
C PHE A 8 2.60 0.27 -11.03
N PHE A 9 2.47 -0.24 -12.26
CA PHE A 9 1.45 -1.25 -12.60
C PHE A 9 1.98 -2.41 -13.44
N ASP A 10 2.93 -2.19 -14.34
CA ASP A 10 3.31 -3.25 -15.29
C ASP A 10 4.56 -4.05 -14.91
N CYS A 11 5.44 -3.50 -14.08
CA CYS A 11 6.65 -4.19 -13.66
C CYS A 11 6.31 -5.39 -12.76
N THR A 12 7.15 -6.42 -12.79
CA THR A 12 6.90 -7.68 -12.06
C THR A 12 6.70 -7.46 -10.56
N VAL A 13 7.47 -6.54 -9.97
CA VAL A 13 7.34 -6.20 -8.55
C VAL A 13 5.99 -5.54 -8.28
N ALA A 14 5.58 -4.55 -9.08
CA ALA A 14 4.31 -3.86 -8.91
C ALA A 14 3.12 -4.81 -9.05
N LYS A 15 3.10 -5.66 -10.09
CA LYS A 15 2.04 -6.66 -10.29
C LYS A 15 1.88 -7.57 -9.07
N GLN A 16 3.00 -8.08 -8.54
CA GLN A 16 2.96 -8.95 -7.37
C GLN A 16 2.40 -8.24 -6.14
N VAL A 17 2.77 -6.98 -5.93
CA VAL A 17 2.26 -6.20 -4.78
C VAL A 17 0.76 -5.97 -4.90
N TRP A 18 0.26 -5.61 -6.09
CA TRP A 18 -1.17 -5.40 -6.29
C TRP A 18 -1.99 -6.67 -6.13
N VAL A 19 -1.45 -7.83 -6.54
CA VAL A 19 -2.06 -9.14 -6.27
C VAL A 19 -2.14 -9.40 -4.77
N CYS A 20 -1.04 -9.22 -4.03
CA CYS A 20 -1.05 -9.39 -2.58
C CYS A 20 -2.04 -8.46 -1.87
N ILE A 21 -2.18 -7.21 -2.34
CA ILE A 21 -3.17 -6.27 -1.78
C ILE A 21 -4.59 -6.76 -2.03
N ALA A 22 -4.88 -7.17 -3.27
CA ALA A 22 -6.19 -7.72 -3.63
C ALA A 22 -6.55 -8.92 -2.74
N GLU A 23 -5.63 -9.86 -2.56
CA GLU A 23 -5.81 -11.02 -1.68
C GLU A 23 -6.02 -10.64 -0.21
N CYS A 24 -5.25 -9.67 0.31
CA CYS A 24 -5.36 -9.26 1.71
C CYS A 24 -6.59 -8.38 2.02
N THR A 25 -7.18 -7.74 1.01
CA THR A 25 -8.24 -6.72 1.20
C THR A 25 -9.57 -7.10 0.55
N ASP A 26 -9.62 -8.23 -0.17
CA ASP A 26 -10.77 -8.66 -0.97
C ASP A 26 -11.21 -7.58 -1.99
N MET A 27 -10.23 -6.80 -2.48
CA MET A 27 -10.43 -5.75 -3.48
C MET A 27 -10.00 -6.23 -4.87
N PRO A 28 -10.56 -5.67 -5.95
CA PRO A 28 -10.06 -5.96 -7.30
C PRO A 28 -8.58 -5.58 -7.44
N VAL A 29 -7.84 -6.39 -8.20
CA VAL A 29 -6.43 -6.11 -8.51
C VAL A 29 -6.32 -4.76 -9.22
N ILE A 30 -5.42 -3.93 -8.72
CA ILE A 30 -5.14 -2.61 -9.27
C ILE A 30 -4.14 -2.73 -10.40
N ASN A 31 -4.46 -2.11 -11.54
CA ASN A 31 -3.65 -2.17 -12.76
C ASN A 31 -3.54 -0.81 -13.47
N SER A 32 -4.10 0.25 -12.90
CA SER A 32 -4.11 1.57 -13.51
C SER A 32 -4.31 2.68 -12.46
N PHE A 33 -4.01 3.91 -12.84
CA PHE A 33 -4.28 5.08 -11.99
C PHE A 33 -5.78 5.28 -11.77
N GLU A 34 -6.59 4.96 -12.76
CA GLU A 34 -8.04 5.01 -12.70
C GLU A 34 -8.58 4.02 -11.66
N SER A 35 -8.01 2.81 -11.57
CA SER A 35 -8.38 1.85 -10.53
C SER A 35 -8.01 2.35 -9.12
N VAL A 36 -6.84 2.98 -8.95
CA VAL A 36 -6.45 3.60 -7.67
C VAL A 36 -7.40 4.74 -7.31
N ALA A 37 -7.69 5.62 -8.27
CA ALA A 37 -8.57 6.77 -8.07
C ALA A 37 -10.01 6.34 -7.76
N ALA A 38 -10.52 5.30 -8.43
CA ALA A 38 -11.84 4.75 -8.16
C ALA A 38 -11.97 4.25 -6.72
N LEU A 39 -10.92 3.62 -6.19
CA LEU A 39 -10.88 3.17 -4.80
C LEU A 39 -10.77 4.33 -3.81
N TRP A 40 -10.07 5.41 -4.14
CA TRP A 40 -10.04 6.63 -3.32
C TRP A 40 -11.39 7.36 -3.28
N LEU A 41 -12.11 7.38 -4.40
CA LEU A 41 -13.36 8.11 -4.57
C LEU A 41 -14.60 7.31 -4.10
N CYS A 42 -14.43 6.05 -3.67
CA CYS A 42 -15.54 5.20 -3.26
C CYS A 42 -16.10 5.62 -1.88
N GLU A 43 -16.86 6.72 -1.83
CA GLU A 43 -17.28 7.36 -0.58
C GLU A 43 -18.46 6.68 0.16
N LYS A 44 -19.23 5.78 -0.46
CA LYS A 44 -20.67 5.75 -0.11
C LYS A 44 -21.14 4.82 1.00
N LYS A 45 -20.29 4.05 1.70
CA LYS A 45 -20.80 3.20 2.81
C LYS A 45 -19.90 3.00 4.03
N TYR A 46 -18.58 3.20 3.91
CA TYR A 46 -17.64 2.97 5.02
C TYR A 46 -16.47 3.96 4.97
N ARG A 47 -16.66 5.17 5.52
CA ARG A 47 -15.64 6.23 5.61
C ARG A 47 -14.29 5.73 6.14
N VAL A 48 -14.35 4.77 7.07
CA VAL A 48 -13.20 4.09 7.71
C VAL A 48 -12.46 3.17 6.74
N PHE A 49 -13.17 2.39 5.93
CA PHE A 49 -12.57 1.50 4.93
C PHE A 49 -11.93 2.32 3.80
N ASN A 50 -12.56 3.44 3.42
CA ASN A 50 -12.05 4.35 2.41
C ASN A 50 -10.74 5.03 2.85
N MET A 51 -10.62 5.41 4.13
CA MET A 51 -9.41 6.03 4.67
C MET A 51 -8.24 5.04 4.85
N PHE A 52 -8.53 3.82 5.31
CA PHE A 52 -7.49 2.78 5.43
C PHE A 52 -6.99 2.34 4.06
N SER A 53 -7.90 2.05 3.13
CA SER A 53 -7.54 1.67 1.77
C SER A 53 -6.76 2.80 1.09
N SER A 54 -7.20 4.06 1.22
CA SER A 54 -6.47 5.17 0.62
C SER A 54 -5.05 5.35 1.16
N ALA A 55 -4.86 5.16 2.47
CA ALA A 55 -3.53 5.18 3.10
C ALA A 55 -2.65 4.02 2.61
N VAL A 56 -3.17 2.79 2.54
CA VAL A 56 -2.44 1.61 2.05
C VAL A 56 -2.01 1.79 0.60
N LEU A 57 -2.94 2.19 -0.29
CA LEU A 57 -2.65 2.41 -1.71
C LEU A 57 -1.57 3.49 -1.90
N SER A 58 -1.67 4.60 -1.16
CA SER A 58 -0.68 5.68 -1.20
C SER A 58 0.69 5.24 -0.68
N ALA A 59 0.73 4.46 0.41
CA ALA A 59 1.97 3.95 0.98
C ALA A 59 2.65 2.95 0.03
N VAL A 60 1.88 2.15 -0.71
CA VAL A 60 2.37 1.22 -1.73
C VAL A 60 3.00 1.95 -2.90
N LEU A 61 2.29 2.92 -3.48
CA LEU A 61 2.84 3.77 -4.56
C LEU A 61 4.15 4.43 -4.11
N TRP A 62 4.17 5.02 -2.92
CA TRP A 62 5.38 5.65 -2.40
C TRP A 62 6.50 4.65 -2.10
N GLY A 63 6.17 3.46 -1.61
CA GLY A 63 7.12 2.37 -1.37
C GLY A 63 7.81 1.94 -2.67
N VAL A 64 7.04 1.73 -3.74
CA VAL A 64 7.55 1.37 -5.07
C VAL A 64 8.44 2.49 -5.61
N TRP A 65 8.00 3.74 -5.51
CA TRP A 65 8.80 4.91 -5.89
C TRP A 65 10.13 4.99 -5.15
N LYS A 66 10.11 4.82 -3.81
CA LYS A 66 11.33 4.81 -2.99
C LYS A 66 12.27 3.66 -3.36
N LEU A 67 11.72 2.46 -3.60
CA LEU A 67 12.52 1.33 -4.03
C LEU A 67 13.26 1.64 -5.32
N ARG A 68 12.56 2.15 -6.33
CA ARG A 68 13.16 2.54 -7.61
C ARG A 68 14.25 3.59 -7.43
N ASN A 69 14.00 4.62 -6.62
CA ASN A 69 15.01 5.65 -6.35
C ASN A 69 16.24 5.09 -5.64
N ASN A 70 16.06 4.13 -4.73
CA ASN A 70 17.16 3.48 -4.05
C ASN A 70 18.03 2.69 -5.04
N LEU A 71 17.40 1.88 -5.90
CA LEU A 71 18.08 1.09 -6.93
C LEU A 71 18.81 1.97 -7.95
N CYS A 72 18.20 3.06 -8.41
CA CYS A 72 18.77 3.91 -9.47
C CYS A 72 19.80 4.93 -8.95
N PHE A 73 19.61 5.49 -7.75
CA PHE A 73 20.38 6.65 -7.29
C PHE A 73 21.18 6.43 -6.01
N GLN A 74 20.84 5.43 -5.19
CA GLN A 74 21.45 5.21 -3.88
C GLN A 74 22.28 3.92 -3.83
N ASN A 75 22.58 3.33 -5.00
CA ASN A 75 23.30 2.06 -5.12
C ASN A 75 22.65 0.92 -4.31
N GLY A 76 21.33 0.99 -4.16
CA GLY A 76 20.54 -0.01 -3.46
C GLY A 76 20.53 -1.33 -4.18
N ARG A 77 20.27 -2.40 -3.42
CA ARG A 77 20.05 -3.74 -3.96
C ARG A 77 18.62 -4.18 -3.67
N TRP A 78 17.99 -4.78 -4.67
CA TRP A 78 16.73 -5.48 -4.50
C TRP A 78 17.01 -6.80 -3.82
N LEU A 79 16.35 -7.04 -2.68
CA LEU A 79 16.49 -8.30 -1.95
C LEU A 79 15.29 -9.20 -2.23
N ASN A 80 14.09 -8.71 -1.87
CA ASN A 80 12.84 -9.44 -1.98
C ASN A 80 11.66 -8.50 -1.71
N LEU A 81 10.45 -9.03 -1.86
CA LEU A 81 9.22 -8.29 -1.62
C LEU A 81 9.08 -7.77 -0.18
N GLN A 82 9.64 -8.47 0.81
CA GLN A 82 9.60 -8.03 2.21
C GLN A 82 10.29 -6.67 2.40
N GLN A 83 11.33 -6.35 1.62
CA GLN A 83 11.97 -5.04 1.65
C GLN A 83 10.97 -3.91 1.37
N LEU A 84 10.11 -4.10 0.36
CA LEU A 84 9.07 -3.15 0.02
C LEU A 84 7.99 -3.09 1.10
N TRP A 85 7.51 -4.24 1.58
CA TRP A 85 6.49 -4.30 2.64
C TRP A 85 6.94 -3.61 3.93
N ARG A 86 8.19 -3.78 4.35
CA ARG A 86 8.75 -3.05 5.50
C ARG A 86 8.67 -1.54 5.32
N SER A 87 8.93 -1.03 4.11
CA SER A 87 8.79 0.39 3.81
C SER A 87 7.34 0.85 3.87
N VAL A 88 6.41 0.07 3.30
CA VAL A 88 4.96 0.36 3.33
C VAL A 88 4.44 0.40 4.78
N ILE A 89 4.79 -0.60 5.59
CA ILE A 89 4.38 -0.69 7.00
C ILE A 89 4.97 0.46 7.81
N ALA A 90 6.25 0.78 7.63
CA ALA A 90 6.88 1.90 8.32
C ALA A 90 6.18 3.24 8.01
N MET A 91 5.75 3.43 6.76
CA MET A 91 4.97 4.61 6.38
C MET A 91 3.59 4.63 7.01
N LEU A 92 2.86 3.51 6.97
CA LEU A 92 1.53 3.43 7.57
C LEU A 92 1.58 3.71 9.07
N LYS A 93 2.61 3.22 9.78
CA LYS A 93 2.85 3.54 11.20
C LYS A 93 3.14 5.03 11.43
N ASN A 94 3.92 5.65 10.54
CA ASN A 94 4.19 7.09 10.65
C ASN A 94 2.94 7.93 10.36
N TRP A 95 2.08 7.48 9.44
CA TRP A 95 0.84 8.17 9.08
C TRP A 95 -0.29 7.93 10.07
N SER A 96 -0.31 6.80 10.78
CA SER A 96 -1.28 6.58 11.85
C SER A 96 -1.12 7.60 12.99
N LEU A 97 0.07 8.19 13.17
CA LEU A 97 0.28 9.31 14.12
C LEU A 97 -0.43 10.60 13.69
N LEU A 98 -0.68 10.79 12.39
CA LEU A 98 -1.35 11.96 11.84
C LEU A 98 -2.88 11.82 11.85
N CYS A 99 -3.41 10.64 12.17
CA CYS A 99 -4.85 10.40 12.26
C CYS A 99 -5.40 10.93 13.60
N PRO A 100 -6.47 11.75 13.60
CA PRO A 100 -7.06 12.25 14.83
C PRO A 100 -7.59 11.10 15.70
N VAL A 101 -7.10 11.04 16.95
CA VAL A 101 -7.35 9.98 17.96
C VAL A 101 -8.82 9.63 18.16
N LYS A 102 -9.72 10.58 17.90
CA LYS A 102 -11.18 10.43 18.11
C LYS A 102 -11.82 9.36 17.23
N ASP A 103 -11.21 9.05 16.09
CA ASP A 103 -11.70 7.99 15.23
C ASP A 103 -11.00 6.64 15.55
N LEU A 104 -9.78 6.66 16.15
CA LEU A 104 -8.83 5.53 16.28
C LEU A 104 -9.38 4.30 17.05
N GLU A 105 -10.26 4.50 18.03
CA GLU A 105 -10.89 3.41 18.80
C GLU A 105 -11.76 2.49 17.93
N LYS A 106 -12.30 2.97 16.79
CA LYS A 106 -13.02 2.12 15.83
C LYS A 106 -12.11 1.34 14.87
N TYR A 107 -10.82 1.66 14.77
CA TYR A 107 -9.91 1.07 13.78
C TYR A 107 -9.16 -0.18 14.28
N SER A 108 -8.99 -0.34 15.59
CA SER A 108 -7.99 -1.25 16.15
C SER A 108 -8.37 -2.75 16.04
N GLU A 109 -9.66 -3.10 16.05
CA GLU A 109 -10.05 -4.50 16.26
C GLU A 109 -10.14 -5.40 15.01
N ARG A 110 -10.27 -4.86 13.78
CA ARG A 110 -10.52 -5.73 12.60
C ARG A 110 -9.60 -5.50 11.41
N GLY A 111 -9.42 -4.26 10.94
CA GLY A 111 -8.65 -4.01 9.71
C GLY A 111 -7.13 -3.98 9.91
N PHE A 112 -6.68 -3.27 10.96
CA PHE A 112 -5.25 -3.09 11.25
C PHE A 112 -4.61 -4.37 11.82
N SER A 113 -5.37 -5.11 12.64
CA SER A 113 -4.93 -6.37 13.24
C SER A 113 -4.74 -7.47 12.19
N LEU A 114 -5.69 -7.68 11.26
CA LEU A 114 -5.53 -8.68 10.19
C LEU A 114 -4.36 -8.35 9.26
N PHE A 115 -4.17 -7.08 8.89
CA PHE A 115 -3.07 -6.65 8.02
C PHE A 115 -1.70 -6.72 8.70
N LEU A 116 -1.59 -6.35 9.99
CA LEU A 116 -0.36 -6.54 10.76
C LEU A 116 -0.06 -8.02 11.02
N THR A 117 -1.06 -8.83 11.31
CA THR A 117 -0.86 -10.27 11.57
C THR A 117 -0.43 -11.00 10.30
N PHE A 118 -0.94 -10.63 9.12
CA PHE A 118 -0.52 -11.26 7.87
C PHE A 118 0.92 -10.91 7.45
N PHE A 119 1.39 -9.69 7.74
CA PHE A 119 2.73 -9.22 7.32
C PHE A 119 3.81 -9.25 8.41
N ILE A 120 3.46 -9.47 9.68
CA ILE A 120 4.45 -9.73 10.75
C ILE A 120 4.89 -11.19 10.74
N TYR A 121 4.05 -12.12 10.27
CA TYR A 121 4.31 -13.56 10.30
C TYR A 121 4.72 -14.16 8.94
N PHE A 122 4.97 -13.35 7.90
CA PHE A 122 5.49 -13.75 6.59
C PHE A 122 6.71 -12.91 6.21
#